data_AF-A0ABD8B592-F1
#
_entry.id   AF-A0ABD8B592-F1
#
_cell.length_a   1.000
_cell.length_b   1.000
_cell.length_c   1.000
_cell.angle_alpha   90.00
_cell.angle_beta   90.00
_cell.angle_gamma   90.00
#
_symmetry.space_group_name_H-M   'P 1'
#
loop_
_entity.id
_entity.type
_entity.pdbx_description
1 polymer ?
#
loop_
_entity_poly.entity_id
_entity_poly.type
_entity_poly.pdbx_seq_one_letter_code
_entity_poly.pdbx_strand_id
1 'polypeptide(L)'
;MSVADCGKGFTAPKPGRQTFQVRNTGSRTSEIYLIDPVSNAVYGEVEGIAPGTTRALIATVGTGSYAWRCVPNGGKAVTSAAVRVSAGGGSVQAVLPVSEKDLAAPLAAYRTYVDQGLADLQTKTRSLQSDLDADKLDQARKDWLPAHTQYASLGAAYGTFADFDAKINGRTAGLAGGVEDPAFTGFHRIEYGLWHGQSAATLAPYAKQLAADVDALRKDFPKQDFEPADLPLRTHEILENTLHRELSGNADYGSGTELATTEANLDGTRELLTLLRPLIDRRNAKVIPAVETWMRRTEQLVLAQRAEDGTWTPLDKLSDTDRQRLDGSVGQLLEELAPIPDLLEIRKAA
;
A
#
# COMPACT_ATOMS: atom_id res chain seq x y z
N MET A 1 4.72 -5.70 35.72
CA MET A 1 3.30 -6.08 35.78
C MET A 1 3.25 -7.58 35.94
N SER A 2 2.55 -8.09 36.95
CA SER A 2 2.39 -9.53 37.19
C SER A 2 1.08 -10.05 36.58
N VAL A 3 0.92 -11.38 36.50
CA VAL A 3 -0.36 -12.03 36.11
C VAL A 3 -1.51 -11.60 37.02
N ALA A 4 -1.23 -11.31 38.29
CA ALA A 4 -2.24 -10.85 39.26
C ALA A 4 -2.71 -9.40 39.00
N ASP A 5 -1.94 -8.61 38.25
CA ASP A 5 -2.26 -7.21 37.95
C ASP A 5 -2.97 -7.03 36.60
N CYS A 6 -2.64 -7.85 35.59
CA CYS A 6 -3.29 -7.80 34.29
C CYS A 6 -4.69 -8.45 34.35
N GLY A 7 -5.73 -7.71 33.96
CA GLY A 7 -7.10 -8.20 33.97
C GLY A 7 -7.66 -8.45 35.37
N LYS A 8 -7.10 -7.80 36.42
CA LYS A 8 -7.58 -7.93 37.80
C LYS A 8 -9.08 -7.62 37.88
N GLY A 9 -9.86 -8.58 38.39
CA GLY A 9 -11.31 -8.44 38.51
C GLY A 9 -12.09 -8.74 37.21
N PHE A 10 -11.43 -9.25 36.17
CA PHE A 10 -12.12 -9.66 34.95
C PHE A 10 -12.99 -10.90 35.20
N THR A 11 -14.27 -10.76 34.91
CA THR A 11 -15.26 -11.83 34.95
C THR A 11 -15.86 -12.03 33.56
N ALA A 12 -16.56 -13.15 33.34
CA ALA A 12 -17.21 -13.43 32.07
C ALA A 12 -18.09 -12.24 31.61
N PRO A 13 -17.79 -11.61 30.47
CA PRO A 13 -18.56 -10.47 29.97
C PRO A 13 -19.92 -10.93 29.41
N LYS A 14 -20.85 -9.97 29.28
CA LYS A 14 -22.12 -10.23 28.59
C LYS A 14 -21.88 -10.38 27.08
N PRO A 15 -22.63 -11.25 26.39
CA PRO A 15 -22.62 -11.31 24.93
C PRO A 15 -23.03 -9.99 24.26
N GLY A 16 -22.61 -9.80 23.01
CA GLY A 16 -22.90 -8.62 22.19
C GLY A 16 -21.78 -7.57 22.24
N ARG A 17 -22.04 -6.39 21.68
CA ARG A 17 -21.08 -5.27 21.68
C ARG A 17 -20.88 -4.76 23.12
N GLN A 18 -19.67 -4.89 23.64
CA GLN A 18 -19.28 -4.45 24.98
C GLN A 18 -18.29 -3.30 24.89
N THR A 19 -18.31 -2.43 25.90
CA THR A 19 -17.29 -1.39 26.10
C THR A 19 -16.58 -1.67 27.42
N PHE A 20 -15.27 -1.90 27.35
CA PHE A 20 -14.41 -2.15 28.49
C PHE A 20 -13.61 -0.90 28.81
N GLN A 21 -13.65 -0.45 30.06
CA GLN A 21 -12.82 0.65 30.53
C GLN A 21 -11.48 0.10 31.01
N VAL A 22 -10.43 0.31 30.22
CA VAL A 22 -9.11 -0.25 30.46
C VAL A 22 -8.22 0.81 31.08
N ARG A 23 -7.81 0.61 32.32
CA ARG A 23 -6.91 1.52 33.05
C ARG A 23 -5.50 0.93 33.14
N ASN A 24 -4.50 1.70 32.72
CA ASN A 24 -3.11 1.32 32.92
C ASN A 24 -2.63 1.74 34.32
N THR A 25 -2.45 0.76 35.20
CA THR A 25 -1.92 0.94 36.56
C THR A 25 -0.40 0.74 36.65
N GLY A 26 0.24 0.38 35.54
CA GLY A 26 1.69 0.21 35.45
C GLY A 26 2.43 1.54 35.27
N SER A 27 3.77 1.46 35.21
CA SER A 27 4.66 2.61 35.02
C SER A 27 5.10 2.83 33.57
N ARG A 28 4.63 2.02 32.62
CA ARG A 28 4.96 2.12 31.20
C ARG A 28 3.71 2.18 30.36
N THR A 29 3.78 2.87 29.22
CA THR A 29 2.75 2.79 28.17
C THR A 29 2.54 1.32 27.79
N SER A 30 1.29 0.91 27.61
CA SER A 30 0.94 -0.48 27.32
C SER A 30 -0.13 -0.59 26.25
N GLU A 31 -0.07 -1.66 25.47
CA GLU A 31 -1.15 -2.13 24.60
C GLU A 31 -1.92 -3.24 25.30
N ILE A 32 -3.24 -3.21 25.17
CA ILE A 32 -4.13 -4.16 25.85
C ILE A 32 -5.05 -4.79 24.83
N TYR A 33 -5.14 -6.12 24.89
CA TYR A 33 -5.89 -6.93 23.94
C TYR A 33 -6.90 -7.81 24.69
N LEU A 34 -8.12 -7.90 24.17
CA LEU A 34 -9.05 -8.97 24.53
C LEU A 34 -8.84 -10.12 23.56
N ILE A 35 -8.43 -11.29 24.06
CA ILE A 35 -8.00 -12.41 23.22
C ILE A 35 -8.70 -13.72 23.56
N ASP A 36 -8.66 -14.65 22.62
CA ASP A 36 -8.80 -16.07 22.91
C ASP A 36 -7.43 -16.61 23.42
N PRO A 37 -7.36 -17.15 24.64
CA PRO A 37 -6.08 -17.56 25.25
C PRO A 37 -5.48 -18.84 24.64
N VAL A 38 -6.21 -19.57 23.81
CA VAL A 38 -5.75 -20.79 23.13
C VAL A 38 -5.24 -20.46 21.73
N SER A 39 -6.02 -19.73 20.94
CA SER A 39 -5.68 -19.40 19.55
C SER A 39 -4.93 -18.09 19.38
N ASN A 40 -4.88 -17.25 20.43
CA ASN A 40 -4.38 -15.87 20.40
C ASN A 40 -5.19 -14.92 19.51
N ALA A 41 -6.35 -15.34 18.99
CA ALA A 41 -7.20 -14.46 18.20
C ALA A 41 -7.64 -13.24 19.00
N VAL A 42 -7.58 -12.06 18.40
CA VAL A 42 -7.87 -10.76 19.02
C VAL A 42 -9.31 -10.35 18.69
N TYR A 43 -10.08 -10.06 19.73
CA TYR A 43 -11.47 -9.57 19.63
C TYR A 43 -11.59 -8.05 19.69
N GLY A 44 -10.54 -7.39 20.16
CA GLY A 44 -10.44 -5.94 20.25
C GLY A 44 -9.17 -5.55 20.98
N GLU A 45 -8.68 -4.36 20.68
CA GLU A 45 -7.45 -3.84 21.24
C GLU A 45 -7.54 -2.35 21.55
N VAL A 46 -6.61 -1.90 22.37
CA VAL A 46 -6.41 -0.49 22.65
C VAL A 46 -4.92 -0.26 22.87
N GLU A 47 -4.36 0.58 22.01
CA GLU A 47 -2.93 0.82 22.00
C GLU A 47 -2.54 2.06 22.79
N GLY A 48 -1.26 2.16 23.13
CA GLY A 48 -0.68 3.39 23.63
C GLY A 48 -1.28 3.93 24.93
N ILE A 49 -1.83 3.08 25.81
CA ILE A 49 -2.40 3.56 27.08
C ILE A 49 -1.25 4.01 28.00
N ALA A 50 -1.11 5.31 28.20
CA ALA A 50 -0.10 5.90 29.08
C ALA A 50 -0.33 5.54 30.57
N PRO A 51 0.73 5.52 31.41
CA PRO A 51 0.60 5.27 32.85
C PRO A 51 -0.47 6.14 33.52
N GLY A 52 -1.32 5.52 34.34
CA GLY A 52 -2.37 6.20 35.11
C GLY A 52 -3.63 6.58 34.33
N THR A 53 -3.65 6.41 33.00
CA THR A 53 -4.78 6.77 32.13
C THR A 53 -5.75 5.61 31.89
N THR A 54 -6.96 5.96 31.42
CA THR A 54 -8.01 5.01 31.05
C THR A 54 -8.46 5.25 29.62
N ARG A 55 -8.64 4.17 28.85
CA ARG A 55 -9.22 4.21 27.52
C ARG A 55 -10.32 3.16 27.38
N ALA A 56 -11.29 3.44 26.54
CA ALA A 56 -12.32 2.49 26.18
C ALA A 56 -11.80 1.52 25.11
N LEU A 57 -11.99 0.22 25.32
CA LEU A 57 -11.85 -0.83 24.31
C LEU A 57 -13.25 -1.34 23.98
N ILE A 58 -13.60 -1.36 22.70
CA ILE A 58 -14.88 -1.87 22.23
C ILE A 58 -14.64 -3.22 21.55
N ALA A 59 -15.37 -4.24 21.96
CA ALA A 59 -15.29 -5.56 21.35
C ALA A 59 -16.67 -6.23 21.32
N THR A 60 -16.90 -7.09 20.33
CA THR A 60 -18.11 -7.91 20.27
C THR A 60 -17.81 -9.26 20.91
N VAL A 61 -18.57 -9.60 21.95
CA VAL A 61 -18.38 -10.83 22.73
C VAL A 61 -19.39 -11.88 22.27
N GLY A 62 -18.89 -13.02 21.83
CA GLY A 62 -19.65 -14.24 21.53
C GLY A 62 -19.48 -15.32 22.60
N THR A 63 -20.03 -16.51 22.34
CA THR A 63 -19.70 -17.70 23.15
C THR A 63 -18.24 -18.08 22.91
N GLY A 64 -17.45 -18.24 23.97
CA GLY A 64 -16.00 -18.46 23.83
C GLY A 64 -15.20 -18.30 25.13
N SER A 65 -13.89 -18.43 25.01
CA SER A 65 -12.93 -18.18 26.09
C SER A 65 -12.23 -16.85 25.85
N TYR A 66 -12.09 -16.04 26.89
CA TYR A 66 -11.52 -14.71 26.82
C TYR A 66 -10.45 -14.50 27.89
N ALA A 67 -9.40 -13.78 27.55
CA ALA A 67 -8.41 -13.30 28.51
C ALA A 67 -7.95 -11.90 28.10
N TRP A 68 -7.45 -11.13 29.08
CA TRP A 68 -6.72 -9.90 28.80
C TRP A 68 -5.27 -10.23 28.56
N ARG A 69 -4.70 -9.72 27.47
CA ARG A 69 -3.26 -9.68 27.26
C ARG A 69 -2.78 -8.25 27.38
N CYS A 70 -1.89 -8.01 28.34
CA CYS A 70 -1.33 -6.71 28.62
C CYS A 70 0.14 -6.69 28.18
N VAL A 71 0.49 -5.81 27.25
CA VAL A 71 1.83 -5.71 26.64
C VAL A 71 2.44 -4.35 26.95
N PRO A 72 3.26 -4.24 28.02
CA PRO A 72 3.95 -3.00 28.34
C PRO A 72 5.10 -2.74 27.36
N ASN A 73 5.31 -1.48 26.97
CA ASN A 73 6.39 -1.11 26.08
C ASN A 73 7.76 -1.55 26.62
N GLY A 74 8.56 -2.21 25.78
CA GLY A 74 9.85 -2.81 26.13
C GLY A 74 9.78 -3.85 27.26
N GLY A 75 8.62 -4.45 27.50
CA GLY A 75 8.40 -5.46 28.54
C GLY A 75 7.73 -6.73 27.99
N LYS A 76 7.67 -7.77 28.82
CA LYS A 76 7.03 -9.04 28.44
C LYS A 76 5.51 -8.94 28.51
N ALA A 77 4.84 -9.54 27.52
CA ALA A 77 3.40 -9.72 27.54
C ALA A 77 2.98 -10.57 28.75
N VAL A 78 1.86 -10.19 29.36
CA VAL A 78 1.24 -10.93 30.47
C VAL A 78 -0.21 -11.22 30.09
N THR A 79 -0.64 -12.46 30.23
CA THR A 79 -2.02 -12.87 29.97
C THR A 79 -2.74 -13.19 31.29
N SER A 80 -3.94 -12.67 31.48
CA SER A 80 -4.77 -12.93 32.65
C SER A 80 -5.28 -14.38 32.68
N ALA A 81 -5.91 -14.77 33.79
CA ALA A 81 -6.73 -15.99 33.80
C ALA A 81 -7.85 -15.89 32.74
N ALA A 82 -8.17 -17.03 32.14
CA ALA A 82 -9.24 -17.13 31.15
C ALA A 82 -10.63 -17.12 31.82
N VAL A 83 -11.58 -16.43 31.21
CA VAL A 83 -13.00 -16.48 31.56
C VAL A 83 -13.80 -17.06 30.39
N ARG A 84 -14.87 -17.78 30.68
CA ARG A 84 -15.70 -18.42 29.64
C ARG A 84 -17.09 -17.80 29.59
N VAL A 85 -17.52 -17.43 28.39
CA VAL A 85 -18.91 -17.06 28.09
C VAL A 85 -19.57 -18.28 27.46
N SER A 86 -20.56 -18.86 28.13
CA SER A 86 -21.13 -20.16 27.77
C SER A 86 -22.49 -20.10 27.07
N ALA A 87 -23.19 -18.97 27.12
CA ALA A 87 -24.54 -18.84 26.56
C ALA A 87 -24.85 -17.40 26.13
N GLY A 88 -25.84 -17.26 25.23
CA GLY A 88 -26.41 -15.98 24.82
C GLY A 88 -25.62 -15.22 23.74
N GLY A 89 -24.51 -15.77 23.23
CA GLY A 89 -23.72 -15.18 22.15
C GLY A 89 -23.51 -16.13 20.97
N GLY A 90 -23.57 -15.62 19.74
CA GLY A 90 -23.15 -16.35 18.54
C GLY A 90 -21.62 -16.48 18.44
N SER A 91 -21.16 -17.07 17.34
CA SER A 91 -19.75 -16.93 16.92
C SER A 91 -19.49 -15.47 16.57
N VAL A 92 -18.36 -14.93 17.01
CA VAL A 92 -17.94 -13.56 16.70
C VAL A 92 -16.59 -13.61 15.99
N GLN A 93 -16.40 -12.72 15.04
CA GLN A 93 -15.16 -12.64 14.29
C GLN A 93 -14.05 -12.08 15.18
N ALA A 94 -12.94 -12.80 15.22
CA ALA A 94 -11.68 -12.38 15.82
C ALA A 94 -10.59 -12.44 14.77
N VAL A 95 -9.54 -11.64 14.94
CA VAL A 95 -8.44 -11.57 13.99
C VAL A 95 -7.24 -12.33 14.55
N LEU A 96 -6.67 -13.24 13.76
CA LEU A 96 -5.42 -13.88 14.15
C LEU A 96 -4.28 -12.87 14.01
N PRO A 97 -3.48 -12.66 15.07
CA PRO A 97 -2.43 -11.66 15.03
C PRO A 97 -1.37 -12.01 13.96
N VAL A 98 -0.68 -10.99 13.47
CA VAL A 98 0.46 -11.10 12.56
C VAL A 98 1.71 -10.66 13.31
N SER A 99 2.83 -11.33 13.06
CA SER A 99 4.16 -10.93 13.51
C SER A 99 5.01 -10.47 12.33
N GLU A 100 6.08 -9.70 12.59
CA GLU A 100 7.10 -9.38 11.58
C GLU A 100 7.65 -10.64 10.88
N LYS A 101 7.78 -11.74 11.63
CA LYS A 101 8.24 -13.03 11.11
C LYS A 101 7.30 -13.60 10.04
N ASP A 102 5.99 -13.41 10.19
CA ASP A 102 5.01 -13.88 9.21
C ASP A 102 5.12 -13.11 7.89
N LEU A 103 5.48 -11.82 7.96
CA LEU A 103 5.65 -10.93 6.81
C LEU A 103 7.06 -11.00 6.19
N ALA A 104 8.03 -11.62 6.87
CA ALA A 104 9.42 -11.69 6.41
C ALA A 104 9.57 -12.38 5.05
N ALA A 105 8.84 -13.47 4.80
CA ALA A 105 8.89 -14.19 3.53
C ALA A 105 8.21 -13.41 2.38
N PRO A 106 6.97 -12.89 2.53
CA PRO A 106 6.38 -11.96 1.57
C PRO A 106 7.26 -10.76 1.26
N LEU A 107 7.87 -10.15 2.28
CA LEU A 107 8.76 -9.00 2.12
C LEU A 107 10.00 -9.37 1.29
N ALA A 108 10.65 -10.50 1.57
CA ALA A 108 11.80 -10.94 0.79
C ALA A 108 11.45 -11.21 -0.69
N ALA A 109 10.28 -11.79 -0.93
CA ALA A 109 9.77 -12.02 -2.29
C ALA A 109 9.49 -10.69 -3.01
N TYR A 110 8.83 -9.74 -2.35
CA TYR A 110 8.55 -8.42 -2.92
C TYR A 110 9.85 -7.64 -3.21
N ARG A 111 10.85 -7.71 -2.33
CA ARG A 111 12.18 -7.12 -2.60
C ARG A 111 12.84 -7.72 -3.83
N THR A 112 12.67 -9.02 -4.06
CA THR A 112 13.19 -9.69 -5.26
C THR A 112 12.47 -9.21 -6.51
N TYR A 113 11.14 -9.08 -6.46
CA TYR A 113 10.32 -8.52 -7.53
C TYR A 113 10.77 -7.09 -7.90
N VAL A 114 10.95 -6.22 -6.89
CA VAL A 114 11.39 -4.84 -7.11
C VAL A 114 12.81 -4.79 -7.65
N ASP A 115 13.76 -5.60 -7.16
CA ASP A 115 15.13 -5.63 -7.69
C ASP A 115 15.19 -6.01 -9.18
N GLN A 116 14.41 -7.02 -9.57
CA GLN A 116 14.27 -7.42 -10.97
C GLN A 116 13.64 -6.30 -11.81
N GLY A 117 12.58 -5.69 -11.27
CA GLY A 117 11.90 -4.59 -11.94
C GLY A 117 12.77 -3.34 -12.10
N LEU A 118 13.66 -3.04 -11.15
CA LEU A 118 14.65 -1.97 -11.25
C LEU A 118 15.73 -2.26 -12.30
N ALA A 119 16.08 -3.53 -12.51
CA ALA A 119 17.00 -3.91 -13.58
C ALA A 119 16.39 -3.70 -14.98
N ASP A 120 15.10 -4.01 -15.16
CA ASP A 120 14.39 -3.72 -16.39
C ASP A 120 14.21 -2.21 -16.58
N LEU A 121 13.78 -1.49 -15.53
CA LEU A 121 13.65 -0.04 -15.54
C LEU A 121 14.94 0.65 -15.98
N GLN A 122 16.09 0.24 -15.42
CA GLN A 122 17.41 0.76 -15.80
C GLN A 122 17.69 0.58 -17.30
N THR A 123 17.28 -0.55 -17.87
CA THR A 123 17.46 -0.81 -19.30
C THR A 123 16.58 0.13 -20.13
N LYS A 124 15.31 0.28 -19.75
CA LYS A 124 14.36 1.14 -20.46
C LYS A 124 14.74 2.62 -20.38
N THR A 125 15.17 3.12 -19.22
CA THR A 125 15.62 4.52 -19.07
C THR A 125 16.90 4.81 -19.85
N ARG A 126 17.79 3.83 -20.01
CA ARG A 126 18.96 3.96 -20.89
C ARG A 126 18.58 4.01 -22.36
N SER A 127 17.56 3.26 -22.79
CA SER A 127 17.02 3.36 -24.15
C SER A 127 16.46 4.75 -24.43
N LEU A 128 15.59 5.24 -23.53
CA LEU A 128 15.03 6.60 -23.60
C LEU A 128 16.13 7.68 -23.66
N GLN A 129 17.16 7.55 -22.81
CA GLN A 129 18.31 8.46 -22.85
C GLN A 129 19.02 8.41 -24.21
N SER A 130 19.33 7.21 -24.70
CA SER A 130 20.00 7.02 -25.99
C SER A 130 19.22 7.62 -27.15
N ASP A 131 17.89 7.54 -27.15
CA ASP A 131 17.07 8.15 -28.19
C ASP A 131 17.11 9.68 -28.16
N LEU A 132 17.08 10.28 -26.96
CA LEU A 132 17.19 11.72 -26.81
C LEU A 132 18.60 12.23 -27.16
N ASP A 133 19.65 11.50 -26.78
CA ASP A 133 21.03 11.81 -27.17
C ASP A 133 21.24 11.73 -28.70
N ALA A 134 20.45 10.88 -29.39
CA ALA A 134 20.48 10.69 -30.84
C ALA A 134 19.45 11.53 -31.62
N ASP A 135 18.76 12.48 -30.97
CA ASP A 135 17.72 13.33 -31.56
C ASP A 135 16.53 12.56 -32.17
N LYS A 136 16.18 11.41 -31.58
CA LYS A 136 15.08 10.53 -32.03
C LYS A 136 13.82 10.75 -31.20
N LEU A 137 13.20 11.93 -31.29
CA LEU A 137 12.03 12.30 -30.49
C LEU A 137 10.84 11.33 -30.61
N ASP A 138 10.56 10.81 -31.81
CA ASP A 138 9.45 9.86 -32.00
C ASP A 138 9.71 8.51 -31.34
N GLN A 139 10.98 8.05 -31.31
CA GLN A 139 11.34 6.83 -30.60
C GLN A 139 11.35 7.08 -29.09
N ALA A 140 11.85 8.23 -28.64
CA ALA A 140 11.80 8.63 -27.23
C ALA A 140 10.37 8.64 -26.67
N ARG A 141 9.36 9.11 -27.43
CA ARG A 141 7.94 9.02 -27.02
C ARG A 141 7.46 7.57 -26.86
N LYS A 142 7.89 6.67 -27.74
CA LYS A 142 7.54 5.24 -27.68
C LYS A 142 8.23 4.54 -26.51
N ASP A 143 9.47 4.90 -26.21
CA ASP A 143 10.28 4.28 -25.16
C ASP A 143 9.98 4.87 -23.77
N TRP A 144 9.48 6.11 -23.69
CA TRP A 144 9.08 6.75 -22.44
C TRP A 144 7.99 5.97 -21.72
N LEU A 145 6.92 5.57 -22.42
CA LEU A 145 5.77 4.93 -21.79
C LEU A 145 6.13 3.58 -21.14
N PRO A 146 6.80 2.62 -21.83
CA PRO A 146 7.26 1.38 -21.19
C PRO A 146 8.21 1.61 -20.02
N ALA A 147 9.04 2.66 -20.06
CA ALA A 147 9.92 3.01 -18.95
C ALA A 147 9.12 3.51 -17.74
N HIS A 148 8.14 4.39 -17.95
CA HIS A 148 7.30 4.94 -16.90
C HIS A 148 6.37 3.89 -16.29
N THR A 149 5.70 3.06 -17.10
CA THR A 149 4.84 1.99 -16.59
C THR A 149 5.64 0.90 -15.87
N GLN A 150 6.89 0.64 -16.27
CA GLN A 150 7.78 -0.25 -15.51
C GLN A 150 8.14 0.32 -14.14
N TYR A 151 8.25 1.64 -13.99
CA TYR A 151 8.44 2.26 -12.68
C TYR A 151 7.16 2.17 -11.84
N ALA A 152 6.01 2.48 -12.44
CA ALA A 152 4.71 2.43 -11.79
C ALA A 152 4.34 1.01 -11.31
N SER A 153 4.64 -0.02 -12.10
CA SER A 153 4.34 -1.42 -11.77
C SER A 153 5.07 -1.94 -10.53
N LEU A 154 6.17 -1.30 -10.13
CA LEU A 154 6.84 -1.60 -8.86
C LEU A 154 5.95 -1.26 -7.65
N GLY A 155 4.80 -0.62 -7.88
CA GLY A 155 3.76 -0.39 -6.90
C GLY A 155 4.08 0.77 -5.98
N ALA A 156 4.75 1.80 -6.51
CA ALA A 156 5.25 2.99 -5.80
C ALA A 156 5.81 2.60 -4.43
N ALA A 157 7.11 2.35 -4.31
CA ALA A 157 7.71 1.96 -3.04
C ALA A 157 7.75 3.16 -2.08
N TYR A 158 6.57 3.62 -1.62
CA TYR A 158 6.36 4.82 -0.82
C TYR A 158 7.28 4.77 0.39
N GLY A 159 8.05 5.84 0.59
CA GLY A 159 9.06 5.91 1.65
C GLY A 159 10.32 5.07 1.37
N THR A 160 10.20 3.88 0.80
CA THR A 160 11.32 2.97 0.50
C THR A 160 12.30 3.53 -0.52
N PHE A 161 11.80 4.19 -1.57
CA PHE A 161 12.70 4.83 -2.55
C PHE A 161 13.26 6.16 -2.04
N ALA A 162 12.95 6.57 -0.82
CA ALA A 162 13.44 7.80 -0.20
C ALA A 162 13.30 9.00 -1.16
N ASP A 163 14.37 9.76 -1.36
CA ASP A 163 14.40 10.91 -2.26
C ASP A 163 14.45 10.55 -3.75
N PHE A 164 14.67 9.28 -4.12
CA PHE A 164 14.65 8.85 -5.52
C PHE A 164 13.26 8.96 -6.15
N ASP A 165 12.19 8.73 -5.39
CA ASP A 165 10.81 8.88 -5.91
C ASP A 165 10.56 10.29 -6.44
N ALA A 166 10.91 11.31 -5.64
CA ALA A 166 10.77 12.70 -6.05
C ALA A 166 11.64 13.07 -7.27
N LYS A 167 12.82 12.46 -7.42
CA LYS A 167 13.72 12.74 -8.55
C LYS A 167 13.28 12.03 -9.84
N ILE A 168 12.80 10.79 -9.72
CA ILE A 168 12.44 9.91 -10.83
C ILE A 168 11.04 10.19 -11.34
N ASN A 169 10.07 10.41 -10.43
CA ASN A 169 8.65 10.52 -10.76
C ASN A 169 7.97 11.70 -10.05
N GLY A 170 8.75 12.73 -9.70
CA GLY A 170 8.25 13.94 -9.06
C GLY A 170 7.30 14.73 -9.96
N ARG A 171 6.27 15.32 -9.33
CA ARG A 171 5.28 16.20 -9.97
C ARG A 171 5.54 17.66 -9.61
N THR A 172 4.88 18.56 -10.33
CA THR A 172 4.95 20.01 -10.10
C THR A 172 4.17 20.49 -8.88
N ALA A 173 3.33 19.63 -8.27
CA ALA A 173 2.58 19.97 -7.07
C ALA A 173 3.53 20.32 -5.91
N GLY A 174 3.44 21.56 -5.43
CA GLY A 174 4.32 22.08 -4.37
C GLY A 174 5.59 22.78 -4.87
N LEU A 175 5.85 22.78 -6.17
CA LEU A 175 6.95 23.54 -6.79
C LEU A 175 6.49 24.95 -7.17
N ALA A 176 7.21 25.97 -6.69
CA ALA A 176 6.82 27.37 -6.88
C ALA A 176 6.90 27.80 -8.35
N GLY A 177 7.83 27.23 -9.12
CA GLY A 177 7.96 27.46 -10.55
C GLY A 177 7.07 26.57 -11.44
N GLY A 178 6.31 25.65 -10.87
CA GLY A 178 5.51 24.69 -11.63
C GLY A 178 6.37 23.90 -12.63
N VAL A 179 5.97 23.88 -13.91
CA VAL A 179 6.73 23.19 -14.98
C VAL A 179 8.07 23.85 -15.32
N GLU A 180 8.29 25.09 -14.89
CA GLU A 180 9.54 25.84 -15.08
C GLU A 180 10.45 25.76 -13.84
N ASP A 181 10.03 25.04 -12.79
CA ASP A 181 10.83 24.89 -11.58
C ASP A 181 12.07 24.03 -11.85
N PRO A 182 13.28 24.45 -11.44
CA PRO A 182 14.50 23.66 -11.64
C PRO A 182 14.47 22.31 -10.90
N ALA A 183 13.62 22.15 -9.87
CA ALA A 183 13.41 20.88 -9.20
C ALA A 183 12.45 19.94 -9.94
N PHE A 184 11.79 20.39 -11.02
CA PHE A 184 10.95 19.52 -11.84
C PHE A 184 11.82 18.66 -12.77
N THR A 185 12.07 17.42 -12.36
CA THR A 185 12.92 16.45 -13.06
C THR A 185 12.19 15.13 -13.32
N GLY A 186 12.92 14.12 -13.84
CA GLY A 186 12.39 12.76 -13.97
C GLY A 186 11.42 12.56 -15.13
N PHE A 187 10.59 11.52 -15.02
CA PHE A 187 9.65 11.08 -16.05
C PHE A 187 8.71 12.20 -16.49
N HIS A 188 8.03 12.85 -15.56
CA HIS A 188 7.05 13.90 -15.86
C HIS A 188 7.68 15.16 -16.49
N ARG A 189 8.93 15.50 -16.14
CA ARG A 189 9.65 16.59 -16.82
C ARG A 189 9.97 16.24 -18.28
N ILE A 190 10.39 15.00 -18.53
CA ILE A 190 10.68 14.53 -19.89
C ILE A 190 9.38 14.43 -20.69
N GLU A 191 8.32 13.91 -20.08
CA GLU A 191 6.96 13.87 -20.62
C GLU A 191 6.53 15.26 -21.08
N TYR A 192 6.54 16.24 -20.18
CA TYR A 192 6.16 17.60 -20.51
C TYR A 192 6.88 18.11 -21.77
N GLY A 193 8.19 17.96 -21.86
CA GLY A 193 8.91 18.44 -23.04
C GLY A 193 8.67 17.62 -24.32
N LEU A 194 8.55 16.29 -24.24
CA LEU A 194 8.27 15.42 -25.39
C LEU A 194 6.93 15.74 -26.07
N TRP A 195 5.92 16.08 -25.27
CA TRP A 195 4.57 16.38 -25.74
C TRP A 195 4.28 17.88 -25.91
N HIS A 196 5.19 18.77 -25.48
CA HIS A 196 5.10 20.23 -25.70
C HIS A 196 6.17 20.78 -26.65
N GLY A 197 6.79 19.93 -27.46
CA GLY A 197 7.64 20.34 -28.58
C GLY A 197 9.04 20.83 -28.20
N GLN A 198 9.55 20.46 -27.03
CA GLN A 198 10.95 20.73 -26.68
C GLN A 198 11.90 19.86 -27.52
N SER A 199 13.07 20.42 -27.86
CA SER A 199 14.09 19.70 -28.64
C SER A 199 14.75 18.60 -27.82
N ALA A 200 15.31 17.59 -28.49
CA ALA A 200 16.05 16.53 -27.80
C ALA A 200 17.27 17.10 -27.03
N ALA A 201 17.92 18.14 -27.57
CA ALA A 201 19.00 18.86 -26.88
C ALA A 201 18.55 19.48 -25.54
N THR A 202 17.29 19.93 -25.43
CA THR A 202 16.72 20.44 -24.17
C THR A 202 16.44 19.32 -23.18
N LEU A 203 16.04 18.15 -23.67
CA LEU A 203 15.60 17.01 -22.87
C LEU A 203 16.73 16.05 -22.46
N ALA A 204 17.80 15.97 -23.24
CA ALA A 204 18.92 15.06 -23.01
C ALA A 204 19.53 15.18 -21.59
N PRO A 205 19.74 16.40 -21.02
CA PRO A 205 20.19 16.52 -19.63
C PRO A 205 19.25 15.87 -18.61
N TYR A 206 17.93 15.99 -18.80
CA TYR A 206 16.93 15.39 -17.91
C TYR A 206 16.87 13.87 -18.05
N ALA A 207 16.98 13.34 -19.27
CA ALA A 207 17.02 11.90 -19.50
C ALA A 207 18.28 11.25 -18.92
N LYS A 208 19.42 11.93 -19.04
CA LYS A 208 20.67 11.51 -18.40
C LYS A 208 20.54 11.53 -16.87
N GLN A 209 19.91 12.55 -16.30
CA GLN A 209 19.66 12.63 -14.86
C GLN A 209 18.73 11.48 -14.41
N LEU A 210 17.62 11.24 -15.11
CA LEU A 210 16.70 10.14 -14.82
C LEU A 210 17.42 8.77 -14.85
N ALA A 211 18.22 8.49 -15.88
CA ALA A 211 18.97 7.24 -15.95
C ALA A 211 19.98 7.09 -14.81
N ALA A 212 20.65 8.19 -14.42
CA ALA A 212 21.58 8.20 -13.28
C ALA A 212 20.85 8.00 -11.94
N ASP A 213 19.68 8.59 -11.75
CA ASP A 213 18.87 8.40 -10.54
C ASP A 213 18.34 6.97 -10.43
N VAL A 214 17.94 6.34 -11.54
CA VAL A 214 17.56 4.92 -11.57
C VAL A 214 18.77 4.01 -11.29
N ASP A 215 19.94 4.30 -11.87
CA ASP A 215 21.19 3.58 -11.57
C ASP A 215 21.53 3.65 -10.07
N ALA A 216 21.38 4.84 -9.48
CA ALA A 216 21.64 5.09 -8.07
C ALA A 216 20.61 4.41 -7.17
N LEU A 217 19.32 4.48 -7.51
CA LEU A 217 18.25 3.76 -6.82
C LEU A 217 18.53 2.26 -6.82
N ARG A 218 18.82 1.65 -7.97
CA ARG A 218 19.13 0.22 -8.06
C ARG A 218 20.34 -0.17 -7.19
N LYS A 219 21.37 0.67 -7.16
CA LYS A 219 22.56 0.44 -6.33
C LYS A 219 22.26 0.53 -4.83
N ASP A 220 21.35 1.42 -4.44
CA ASP A 220 21.05 1.70 -3.05
C ASP A 220 19.92 0.83 -2.49
N PHE A 221 19.01 0.36 -3.36
CA PHE A 221 17.84 -0.45 -3.02
C PHE A 221 18.13 -1.63 -2.08
N PRO A 222 19.23 -2.42 -2.24
CA PRO A 222 19.53 -3.49 -1.31
C PRO A 222 19.71 -3.05 0.15
N LYS A 223 20.00 -1.77 0.40
CA LYS A 223 20.19 -1.17 1.72
C LYS A 223 18.97 -0.40 2.23
N GLN A 224 17.98 -0.19 1.37
CA GLN A 224 16.77 0.54 1.74
C GLN A 224 15.99 -0.26 2.79
N ASP A 225 15.51 0.47 3.78
CA ASP A 225 14.70 -0.09 4.84
C ASP A 225 13.30 -0.37 4.31
N PHE A 226 12.76 -1.50 4.74
CA PHE A 226 11.40 -1.90 4.40
C PHE A 226 10.72 -2.31 5.69
N GLU A 227 9.84 -1.46 6.15
CA GLU A 227 8.97 -1.77 7.26
C GLU A 227 8.01 -2.88 6.81
N PRO A 228 8.00 -4.08 7.44
CA PRO A 228 7.12 -5.16 7.01
C PRO A 228 5.64 -4.77 7.04
N ALA A 229 5.26 -3.84 7.93
CA ALA A 229 3.91 -3.29 8.04
C ALA A 229 3.47 -2.50 6.80
N ASP A 230 4.41 -2.02 5.98
CA ASP A 230 4.06 -1.31 4.75
C ASP A 230 3.43 -2.25 3.71
N LEU A 231 3.86 -3.52 3.61
CA LEU A 231 3.37 -4.42 2.55
C LEU A 231 1.84 -4.49 2.48
N PRO A 232 1.12 -4.78 3.59
CA PRO A 232 -0.34 -4.76 3.59
C PRO A 232 -0.92 -3.38 3.26
N LEU A 233 -0.33 -2.30 3.78
CA LEU A 233 -0.78 -0.94 3.54
C LEU A 233 -0.73 -0.56 2.05
N ARG A 234 0.36 -0.94 1.37
CA ARG A 234 0.59 -0.65 -0.05
C ARG A 234 -0.47 -1.29 -0.96
N THR A 235 -1.08 -2.41 -0.57
CA THR A 235 -2.17 -3.03 -1.35
C THR A 235 -3.35 -2.08 -1.55
N HIS A 236 -3.58 -1.14 -0.64
CA HIS A 236 -4.62 -0.13 -0.75
C HIS A 236 -4.08 1.18 -1.34
N GLU A 237 -2.96 1.68 -0.81
CA GLU A 237 -2.45 3.02 -1.15
C GLU A 237 -2.06 3.19 -2.62
N ILE A 238 -1.61 2.14 -3.30
CA ILE A 238 -1.27 2.20 -4.73
C ILE A 238 -2.49 2.64 -5.55
N LEU A 239 -3.64 2.01 -5.29
CA LEU A 239 -4.86 2.30 -6.04
C LEU A 239 -5.60 3.54 -5.50
N GLU A 240 -5.40 3.89 -4.23
CA GLU A 240 -5.88 5.18 -3.70
C GLU A 240 -5.19 6.36 -4.41
N ASN A 241 -3.86 6.28 -4.55
CA ASN A 241 -3.11 7.28 -5.31
C ASN A 241 -3.45 7.22 -6.79
N THR A 242 -3.71 6.04 -7.36
CA THR A 242 -4.20 5.92 -8.74
C THR A 242 -5.50 6.70 -8.94
N LEU A 243 -6.46 6.58 -8.01
CA LEU A 243 -7.70 7.34 -8.06
C LEU A 243 -7.45 8.86 -7.94
N HIS A 244 -6.59 9.27 -7.01
CA HIS A 244 -6.34 10.68 -6.73
C HIS A 244 -5.45 11.38 -7.76
N ARG A 245 -4.54 10.65 -8.40
CA ARG A 245 -3.52 11.20 -9.32
C ARG A 245 -3.90 10.87 -10.75
N GLU A 246 -3.83 9.59 -11.11
CA GLU A 246 -4.00 9.13 -12.49
C GLU A 246 -5.41 9.41 -13.00
N LEU A 247 -6.45 8.88 -12.35
CA LEU A 247 -7.84 9.02 -12.85
C LEU A 247 -8.38 10.46 -12.79
N SER A 248 -7.76 11.31 -11.97
CA SER A 248 -8.06 12.75 -11.96
C SER A 248 -7.38 13.51 -13.12
N GLY A 249 -6.37 12.93 -13.76
CA GLY A 249 -5.50 13.58 -14.76
C GLY A 249 -4.45 14.51 -14.16
N ASN A 250 -4.26 14.48 -12.84
CA ASN A 250 -3.29 15.34 -12.14
C ASN A 250 -1.84 14.87 -12.32
N ALA A 251 -1.60 13.69 -12.90
CA ALA A 251 -0.26 13.21 -13.23
C ALA A 251 0.07 13.29 -14.73
N ASP A 252 -0.88 13.72 -15.58
CA ASP A 252 -0.68 13.83 -17.03
C ASP A 252 0.02 15.15 -17.38
N TYR A 253 1.24 15.05 -17.92
CA TYR A 253 1.99 16.20 -18.44
C TYR A 253 1.97 16.28 -19.96
N GLY A 254 0.99 15.64 -20.60
CA GLY A 254 0.65 15.77 -22.01
C GLY A 254 0.67 14.46 -22.77
N SER A 255 1.08 13.35 -22.14
CA SER A 255 1.12 12.04 -22.80
C SER A 255 -0.25 11.43 -23.03
N GLY A 256 -1.24 11.75 -22.18
CA GLY A 256 -2.56 11.10 -22.22
C GLY A 256 -2.53 9.64 -21.79
N THR A 257 -1.52 9.21 -21.03
CA THR A 257 -1.26 7.78 -20.74
C THR A 257 -1.61 7.34 -19.32
N GLU A 258 -2.36 8.14 -18.56
CA GLU A 258 -2.78 7.83 -17.17
C GLU A 258 -3.45 6.45 -17.01
N LEU A 259 -4.17 5.97 -18.04
CA LEU A 259 -4.79 4.64 -18.03
C LEU A 259 -3.76 3.51 -18.15
N ALA A 260 -2.63 3.74 -18.83
CA ALA A 260 -1.51 2.81 -18.86
C ALA A 260 -0.81 2.75 -17.49
N THR A 261 -0.64 3.89 -16.82
CA THR A 261 -0.14 3.95 -15.45
C THR A 261 -1.10 3.26 -14.48
N THR A 262 -2.41 3.42 -14.69
CA THR A 262 -3.47 2.72 -13.93
C THR A 262 -3.35 1.21 -14.09
N GLU A 263 -3.14 0.70 -15.32
CA GLU A 263 -2.89 -0.73 -15.58
C GLU A 263 -1.65 -1.22 -14.82
N ALA A 264 -0.54 -0.49 -14.90
CA ALA A 264 0.70 -0.84 -14.19
C ALA A 264 0.51 -0.86 -12.66
N ASN A 265 -0.23 0.09 -12.10
CA ASN A 265 -0.54 0.13 -10.67
C ASN A 265 -1.44 -1.04 -10.23
N LEU A 266 -2.36 -1.51 -11.09
CA LEU A 266 -3.12 -2.74 -10.86
C LEU A 266 -2.20 -3.96 -10.81
N ASP A 267 -1.21 -4.04 -11.71
CA ASP A 267 -0.21 -5.12 -11.71
C ASP A 267 0.62 -5.15 -10.43
N GLY A 268 1.15 -4.00 -10.00
CA GLY A 268 1.91 -3.90 -8.75
C GLY A 268 1.07 -4.27 -7.51
N THR A 269 -0.21 -3.86 -7.49
CA THR A 269 -1.14 -4.26 -6.43
C THR A 269 -1.40 -5.76 -6.45
N ARG A 270 -1.56 -6.36 -7.64
CA ARG A 270 -1.79 -7.81 -7.80
C ARG A 270 -0.60 -8.64 -7.33
N GLU A 271 0.62 -8.18 -7.54
CA GLU A 271 1.83 -8.83 -7.01
C GLU A 271 1.79 -8.88 -5.48
N LEU A 272 1.56 -7.75 -4.81
CA LEU A 272 1.45 -7.71 -3.34
C LEU A 272 0.34 -8.63 -2.81
N LEU A 273 -0.84 -8.62 -3.44
CA LEU A 273 -1.95 -9.50 -3.07
C LEU A 273 -1.57 -10.98 -3.21
N THR A 274 -0.82 -11.33 -4.25
CA THR A 274 -0.34 -12.70 -4.49
C THR A 274 0.58 -13.15 -3.35
N LEU A 275 1.54 -12.29 -2.96
CA LEU A 275 2.50 -12.57 -1.89
C LEU A 275 1.83 -12.66 -0.51
N LEU A 276 0.79 -11.88 -0.27
CA LEU A 276 0.09 -11.80 1.02
C LEU A 276 -1.09 -12.78 1.14
N ARG A 277 -1.56 -13.38 0.04
CA ARG A 277 -2.73 -14.28 0.00
C ARG A 277 -2.74 -15.36 1.10
N PRO A 278 -1.63 -16.09 1.39
CA PRO A 278 -1.65 -17.11 2.44
C PRO A 278 -1.95 -16.54 3.83
N LEU A 279 -1.52 -15.30 4.09
CA LEU A 279 -1.79 -14.61 5.34
C LEU A 279 -3.23 -14.09 5.38
N ILE A 280 -3.72 -13.51 4.29
CA ILE A 280 -5.08 -12.96 4.19
C ILE A 280 -6.12 -14.08 4.31
N ASP A 281 -6.00 -15.15 3.53
CA ASP A 281 -6.98 -16.26 3.50
C ASP A 281 -7.15 -16.92 4.87
N ARG A 282 -6.07 -16.98 5.66
CA ARG A 282 -6.10 -17.52 7.02
C ARG A 282 -6.93 -16.68 7.99
N ARG A 283 -7.03 -15.36 7.77
CA ARG A 283 -7.87 -14.46 8.59
C ARG A 283 -9.26 -14.29 8.00
N ASN A 284 -9.36 -14.12 6.68
CA ASN A 284 -10.62 -13.93 5.98
C ASN A 284 -10.54 -14.36 4.50
N ALA A 285 -10.93 -15.60 4.23
CA ALA A 285 -10.94 -16.20 2.88
C ALA A 285 -11.91 -15.56 1.87
N LYS A 286 -12.71 -14.57 2.28
CA LYS A 286 -13.63 -13.84 1.38
C LYS A 286 -13.01 -12.59 0.76
N VAL A 287 -11.96 -12.04 1.37
CA VAL A 287 -11.36 -10.76 0.94
C VAL A 287 -10.75 -10.89 -0.45
N ILE A 288 -9.85 -11.86 -0.66
CA ILE A 288 -9.17 -12.02 -1.95
C ILE A 288 -10.15 -12.25 -3.11
N PRO A 289 -11.15 -13.14 -3.03
CA PRO A 289 -12.14 -13.29 -4.11
C PRO A 289 -12.92 -12.00 -4.43
N ALA A 290 -13.24 -11.18 -3.41
CA ALA A 290 -13.95 -9.91 -3.61
C ALA A 290 -13.05 -8.88 -4.32
N VAL A 291 -11.81 -8.72 -3.83
CA VAL A 291 -10.79 -7.86 -4.45
C VAL A 291 -10.52 -8.27 -5.89
N GLU A 292 -10.27 -9.56 -6.16
CA GLU A 292 -10.02 -10.08 -7.51
C GLU A 292 -11.19 -9.80 -8.47
N THR A 293 -12.43 -9.81 -7.97
CA THR A 293 -13.61 -9.50 -8.78
C THR A 293 -13.61 -8.05 -9.24
N TRP A 294 -13.37 -7.12 -8.32
CA TRP A 294 -13.33 -5.69 -8.64
C TRP A 294 -12.05 -5.27 -9.38
N MET A 295 -10.94 -5.95 -9.14
CA MET A 295 -9.70 -5.76 -9.89
C MET A 295 -9.89 -6.15 -11.36
N ARG A 296 -10.47 -7.33 -11.66
CA ARG A 296 -10.80 -7.74 -13.04
C ARG A 296 -11.76 -6.76 -13.71
N ARG A 297 -12.78 -6.28 -13.00
CA ARG A 297 -13.74 -5.31 -13.54
C ARG A 297 -13.05 -4.00 -13.91
N THR A 298 -12.19 -3.50 -13.02
CA THR A 298 -11.44 -2.27 -13.24
C THR A 298 -10.50 -2.41 -14.42
N GLU A 299 -9.72 -3.50 -14.45
CA GLU A 299 -8.82 -3.84 -15.55
C GLU A 299 -9.55 -3.92 -16.90
N GLN A 300 -10.73 -4.54 -16.95
CA GLN A 300 -11.54 -4.56 -18.17
C GLN A 300 -11.96 -3.17 -18.65
N LEU A 301 -12.33 -2.27 -17.73
CA LEU A 301 -12.69 -0.90 -18.07
C LEU A 301 -11.49 -0.10 -18.58
N VAL A 302 -10.32 -0.29 -17.96
CA VAL A 302 -9.05 0.32 -18.38
C VAL A 302 -8.66 -0.18 -19.77
N LEU A 303 -8.60 -1.50 -19.98
CA LEU A 303 -8.23 -2.12 -21.24
C LEU A 303 -9.19 -1.82 -22.39
N ALA A 304 -10.47 -1.55 -22.10
CA ALA A 304 -11.43 -1.12 -23.12
C ALA A 304 -11.06 0.23 -23.76
N GLN A 305 -10.19 1.03 -23.12
CA GLN A 305 -9.71 2.32 -23.62
C GLN A 305 -8.38 2.23 -24.35
N ARG A 306 -7.83 1.01 -24.49
CA ARG A 306 -6.61 0.74 -25.24
C ARG A 306 -6.96 0.32 -26.66
N ALA A 307 -6.44 1.05 -27.64
CA ALA A 307 -6.60 0.74 -29.05
C ALA A 307 -5.73 -0.48 -29.46
N GLU A 308 -6.04 -1.09 -30.61
CA GLU A 308 -5.32 -2.25 -31.14
C GLU A 308 -3.83 -1.98 -31.42
N ASP A 309 -3.49 -0.73 -31.73
CA ASP A 309 -2.10 -0.30 -31.95
C ASP A 309 -1.34 -0.01 -30.64
N GLY A 310 -2.00 -0.21 -29.49
CA GLY A 310 -1.44 0.00 -28.16
C GLY A 310 -1.54 1.42 -27.64
N THR A 311 -2.11 2.37 -28.39
CA THR A 311 -2.38 3.72 -27.90
C THR A 311 -3.53 3.73 -26.90
N TRP A 312 -3.53 4.72 -26.01
CA TRP A 312 -4.51 4.88 -24.95
C TRP A 312 -5.41 6.08 -25.22
N THR A 313 -6.70 5.94 -24.89
CA THR A 313 -7.62 7.07 -24.91
C THR A 313 -7.29 8.00 -23.72
N PRO A 314 -6.90 9.27 -23.96
CA PRO A 314 -6.63 10.19 -22.88
C PRO A 314 -7.89 10.44 -22.05
N LEU A 315 -7.73 10.73 -20.77
CA LEU A 315 -8.88 10.89 -19.87
C LEU A 315 -9.83 11.98 -20.35
N ASP A 316 -9.34 13.10 -20.89
CA ASP A 316 -10.16 14.20 -21.41
C ASP A 316 -10.98 13.84 -22.66
N LYS A 317 -10.72 12.68 -23.27
CA LYS A 317 -11.47 12.12 -24.41
C LYS A 317 -12.43 11.01 -24.01
N LEU A 318 -12.38 10.54 -22.76
CA LEU A 318 -13.37 9.58 -22.27
C LEU A 318 -14.76 10.20 -22.17
N SER A 319 -15.78 9.38 -22.36
CA SER A 319 -17.15 9.79 -22.06
C SER A 319 -17.34 9.97 -20.55
N ASP A 320 -18.26 10.85 -20.15
CA ASP A 320 -18.61 11.01 -18.72
C ASP A 320 -19.04 9.68 -18.08
N THR A 321 -19.72 8.83 -18.85
CA THR A 321 -20.16 7.51 -18.39
C THR A 321 -18.97 6.58 -18.13
N ASP A 322 -17.95 6.60 -18.99
CA ASP A 322 -16.77 5.74 -18.80
C ASP A 322 -15.90 6.25 -17.64
N ARG A 323 -15.76 7.58 -17.50
CA ARG A 323 -15.11 8.18 -16.31
C ARG A 323 -15.81 7.75 -15.02
N GLN A 324 -17.13 7.91 -14.94
CA GLN A 324 -17.90 7.51 -13.76
C GLN A 324 -17.80 6.01 -13.46
N ARG A 325 -17.75 5.16 -14.50
CA ARG A 325 -17.57 3.71 -14.34
C ARG A 325 -16.18 3.35 -13.83
N LEU A 326 -15.14 3.98 -14.35
CA LEU A 326 -13.76 3.80 -13.89
C LEU A 326 -13.63 4.23 -12.42
N ASP A 327 -14.03 5.46 -12.09
CA ASP A 327 -13.96 6.00 -10.74
C ASP A 327 -14.77 5.17 -9.74
N GLY A 328 -15.99 4.78 -10.12
CA GLY A 328 -16.84 3.92 -9.29
C GLY A 328 -16.28 2.50 -9.10
N SER A 329 -15.63 1.94 -10.13
CA SER A 329 -15.00 0.62 -10.03
C SER A 329 -13.75 0.65 -9.15
N VAL A 330 -12.89 1.67 -9.30
CA VAL A 330 -11.71 1.84 -8.42
C VAL A 330 -12.14 2.17 -7.00
N GLY A 331 -13.14 3.03 -6.81
CA GLY A 331 -13.68 3.33 -5.48
C GLY A 331 -14.17 2.08 -4.76
N GLN A 332 -14.92 1.20 -5.44
CA GLN A 332 -15.34 -0.06 -4.82
C GLN A 332 -14.17 -1.03 -4.62
N LEU A 333 -13.18 -1.08 -5.53
CA LEU A 333 -11.98 -1.88 -5.34
C LEU A 333 -11.21 -1.45 -4.08
N LEU A 334 -11.12 -0.14 -3.81
CA LEU A 334 -10.54 0.41 -2.60
C LEU A 334 -11.28 -0.06 -1.34
N GLU A 335 -12.61 -0.07 -1.34
CA GLU A 335 -13.42 -0.60 -0.23
C GLU A 335 -13.14 -2.08 0.05
N GLU A 336 -12.91 -2.89 -0.99
CA GLU A 336 -12.56 -4.32 -0.80
C GLU A 336 -11.12 -4.52 -0.33
N LEU A 337 -10.21 -3.59 -0.65
CA LEU A 337 -8.81 -3.59 -0.22
C LEU A 337 -8.65 -3.07 1.22
N ALA A 338 -9.53 -2.17 1.65
CA ALA A 338 -9.46 -1.46 2.94
C ALA A 338 -9.30 -2.38 4.17
N PRO A 339 -9.85 -3.61 4.23
CA PRO A 339 -9.63 -4.50 5.37
C PRO A 339 -8.22 -5.10 5.45
N ILE A 340 -7.45 -5.15 4.35
CA ILE A 340 -6.18 -5.89 4.30
C ILE A 340 -5.13 -5.35 5.29
N PRO A 341 -4.90 -4.03 5.39
CA PRO A 341 -3.97 -3.48 6.39
C PRO A 341 -4.29 -3.94 7.82
N ASP A 342 -5.55 -3.82 8.25
CA ASP A 342 -5.98 -4.21 9.61
C ASP A 342 -5.87 -5.72 9.86
N LEU A 343 -6.21 -6.53 8.84
CA LEU A 343 -6.12 -7.99 8.91
C LEU A 343 -4.68 -8.48 9.08
N LEU A 344 -3.72 -7.71 8.57
CA LEU A 344 -2.31 -8.05 8.57
C LEU A 344 -1.46 -7.16 9.49
N GLU A 345 -2.09 -6.30 10.26
CA GLU A 345 -1.44 -5.45 11.24
C GLU A 345 -0.60 -6.29 12.21
N ILE A 346 0.68 -5.88 12.35
CA ILE A 346 1.61 -6.50 13.29
C ILE A 346 1.15 -6.14 14.70
N ARG A 347 0.72 -7.15 15.45
CA ARG A 347 0.28 -6.99 16.84
C ARG A 347 1.35 -7.52 17.77
N LYS A 348 1.73 -6.76 18.80
CA LYS A 348 2.69 -7.21 19.82
C LYS A 348 2.15 -8.37 20.68
N ALA A 349 0.87 -8.69 20.51
CA ALA A 349 0.22 -9.86 21.06
C ALA A 349 0.52 -11.17 20.30
N ALA A 350 1.12 -11.11 19.11
CA ALA A 350 1.44 -12.26 18.24
C ALA A 350 2.47 -13.22 18.84
#